data_AF-A0A8X8DE05-F1
#
_entry.id   AF-A0A8X8DE05-F1
#
_cell.length_a   1.000
_cell.length_b   1.000
_cell.length_c   1.000
_cell.angle_alpha   90.00
_cell.angle_beta   90.00
_cell.angle_gamma   90.00
#
_symmetry.space_group_name_H-M   'P 1'
#
loop_
_entity.id
_entity.type
_entity.pdbx_description
1 polymer ?
#
loop_
_entity_poly.entity_id
_entity_poly.type
_entity_poly.pdbx_seq_one_letter_code
_entity_poly.pdbx_strand_id
1 'polypeptide(L)' 'MPKDAVRILVTGAAGQIGYALAPMIARGIMLGPDQPVILHLLDIQPVAESLKGVRMELIDAAFPLLQGIALDFEG' A
#
# COMPACT_ATOMS: atom_id res chain seq x y z
N MET A 1 20.31 -10.41 8.62
CA MET A 1 20.57 -9.58 7.41
C MET A 1 19.30 -8.77 7.15
N PRO A 2 19.39 -7.48 6.80
CA PRO A 2 18.20 -6.75 6.36
C PRO A 2 17.64 -7.43 5.10
N LYS A 3 16.32 -7.67 5.06
CA LYS A 3 15.64 -8.23 3.89
C LYS A 3 15.36 -7.10 2.89
N ASP A 4 15.51 -7.39 1.61
CA ASP A 4 15.06 -6.47 0.57
C ASP A 4 13.53 -6.32 0.60
N ALA A 5 13.04 -5.13 0.27
CA ALA A 5 11.61 -4.87 0.28
C ALA A 5 10.89 -5.60 -0.87
N VAL A 6 9.80 -6.30 -0.55
CA VAL A 6 8.94 -6.94 -1.55
C VAL A 6 7.94 -5.92 -2.10
N ARG A 7 7.81 -5.86 -3.43
CA ARG A 7 6.82 -5.02 -4.10
C ARG A 7 5.48 -5.76 -4.20
N ILE A 8 4.40 -5.13 -3.76
CA ILE A 8 3.07 -5.73 -3.72
C ILE A 8 2.10 -4.79 -4.43
N LEU A 9 1.47 -5.29 -5.50
CA LEU A 9 0.39 -4.60 -6.20
C LEU A 9 -0.94 -4.86 -5.50
N VAL A 10 -1.68 -3.78 -5.23
CA VAL A 10 -3.07 -3.81 -4.77
C VAL A 10 -3.91 -3.09 -5.81
N THR A 11 -4.73 -3.83 -6.54
CA THR A 11 -5.71 -3.29 -7.50
C THR A 11 -7.02 -2.95 -6.79
N GLY A 12 -7.76 -1.96 -7.28
CA GLY A 12 -8.97 -1.49 -6.58
C GLY A 12 -8.64 -0.91 -5.20
N ALA A 13 -7.45 -0.31 -5.08
CA ALA A 13 -6.87 0.11 -3.80
C ALA A 13 -7.64 1.26 -3.13
N ALA A 14 -8.41 2.05 -3.87
CA ALA A 14 -9.31 3.07 -3.32
C ALA A 14 -10.66 2.49 -2.85
N GLY A 15 -10.96 1.23 -3.21
CA GLY A 15 -12.16 0.52 -2.76
C GLY A 15 -12.08 0.07 -1.30
N GLN A 16 -13.22 -0.35 -0.74
CA GLN A 16 -13.33 -0.73 0.68
C GLN A 16 -12.39 -1.88 1.08
N ILE A 17 -12.22 -2.89 0.22
CA ILE A 17 -11.29 -4.00 0.47
C ILE A 17 -9.84 -3.51 0.42
N GLY A 18 -9.49 -2.70 -0.58
CA GLY A 18 -8.15 -2.11 -0.70
C GLY A 18 -7.78 -1.27 0.52
N TYR A 19 -8.71 -0.43 0.97
CA TYR A 19 -8.57 0.39 2.17
C TYR A 19 -8.33 -0.43 3.44
N ALA A 20 -9.04 -1.55 3.61
CA ALA A 20 -8.81 -2.45 4.74
C ALA A 20 -7.51 -3.26 4.61
N LEU A 21 -7.14 -3.66 3.38
CA LEU A 21 -6.03 -4.58 3.12
C LEU A 21 -4.66 -3.91 3.16
N ALA A 22 -4.52 -2.72 2.58
CA ALA A 22 -3.24 -2.01 2.51
C ALA A 22 -2.54 -1.83 3.88
N PRO A 23 -3.20 -1.40 4.96
CA PRO A 23 -2.55 -1.29 6.27
C PRO A 23 -2.21 -2.66 6.88
N MET A 24 -2.95 -3.74 6.57
CA MET A 24 -2.60 -5.09 7.01
C MET A 24 -1.28 -5.56 6.39
N ILE A 25 -1.08 -5.26 5.10
CA ILE A 25 0.17 -5.56 4.40
C ILE A 25 1.30 -4.69 4.95
N ALA A 26 1.09 -3.38 5.09
CA ALA A 26 2.09 -2.44 5.62
C ALA A 26 2.53 -2.78 7.06
N ARG A 27 1.64 -3.38 7.87
CA ARG A 27 1.94 -3.86 9.23
C ARG A 27 2.69 -5.20 9.27
N GLY A 28 2.87 -5.87 8.12
CA GLY A 28 3.56 -7.16 8.04
C GLY A 28 2.66 -8.38 8.30
N ILE A 29 1.33 -8.24 8.31
CA ILE A 29 0.43 -9.39 8.55
C ILE A 29 0.53 -10.43 7.42
N MET A 30 0.74 -9.97 6.18
CA MET A 30 0.77 -10.84 5.00
C MET A 30 2.06 -11.66 4.88
N LEU A 31 3.22 -11.04 5.12
CA LEU A 31 4.53 -11.64 4.85
C LEU A 31 5.39 -11.85 6.09
N GLY A 32 4.92 -11.44 7.26
CA GLY A 32 5.62 -11.56 8.54
C GLY A 32 6.16 -10.23 9.08
N PRO A 33 6.47 -10.18 10.39
CA PRO A 33 6.81 -8.95 11.11
C PRO A 33 8.21 -8.40 10.79
N ASP A 34 8.99 -9.08 9.94
CA ASP A 34 10.37 -8.75 9.61
C ASP A 34 10.60 -8.54 8.10
N GLN A 35 9.53 -8.51 7.29
CA GLN A 35 9.59 -8.35 5.84
C GLN A 35 9.20 -6.92 5.44
N PRO A 36 10.15 -6.08 4.99
CA PRO A 36 9.82 -4.78 4.44
C PRO A 36 9.04 -4.90 3.12
N VAL A 37 8.20 -3.91 2.84
CA VAL A 37 7.32 -3.90 1.66
C VAL A 37 7.30 -2.53 0.98
N ILE A 38 7.01 -2.55 -0.32
CA ILE A 38 6.63 -1.38 -1.11
C ILE A 38 5.23 -1.65 -1.66
N LEU A 39 4.27 -0.78 -1.35
CA LEU A 39 2.92 -0.89 -1.88
C LEU A 39 2.80 -0.17 -3.22
N HIS A 40 2.29 -0.87 -4.22
CA HIS A 40 1.85 -0.30 -5.49
C HIS A 40 0.32 -0.28 -5.46
N LEU A 41 -0.26 0.91 -5.38
CA LEU A 41 -1.70 1.09 -5.30
C LEU A 41 -2.20 1.46 -6.70
N LEU A 42 -3.04 0.61 -7.28
CA LEU A 42 -3.62 0.78 -8.60
C LEU A 42 -5.14 0.91 -8.48
N ASP A 43 -5.70 1.91 -9.14
CA ASP A 43 -7.13 2.07 -9.32
C ASP A 43 -7.46 2.86 -10.59
N ILE A 44 -8.72 3.08 -10.89
CA ILE A 44 -9.14 3.83 -12.09
C ILE A 44 -9.04 5.36 -11.88
N GLN A 45 -8.83 6.11 -12.97
CA GLN A 45 -8.71 7.58 -12.93
C GLN A 45 -9.82 8.32 -12.13
N PRO A 46 -11.12 7.93 -12.20
CA PRO A 46 -12.18 8.61 -11.45
C PRO A 46 -12.01 8.63 -9.92
N VAL A 47 -11.24 7.70 -9.35
CA VAL A 47 -11.02 7.61 -7.89
C VAL A 47 -9.62 8.07 -7.48
N ALA A 48 -8.94 8.85 -8.33
CA ALA A 48 -7.55 9.24 -8.10
C ALA A 48 -7.34 10.02 -6.79
N GLU A 49 -8.27 10.91 -6.43
CA GLU A 49 -8.18 11.65 -5.16
C GLU A 49 -8.39 10.73 -3.94
N SER A 50 -9.30 9.75 -4.03
CA SER A 50 -9.47 8.74 -2.99
C SER A 50 -8.20 7.89 -2.82
N LEU A 51 -7.58 7.47 -3.94
CA LEU A 51 -6.34 6.70 -3.91
C LEU A 51 -5.16 7.49 -3.29
N LYS A 52 -5.08 8.79 -3.59
CA LYS A 52 -4.13 9.70 -2.92
C LYS A 52 -4.41 9.79 -1.43
N GLY A 53 -5.67 9.84 -1.01
CA GLY A 53 -6.08 9.78 0.39
C GLY A 53 -5.57 8.53 1.10
N VAL A 54 -5.74 7.35 0.49
CA VAL A 54 -5.22 6.08 1.03
C VAL A 54 -3.69 6.14 1.21
N ARG A 55 -2.97 6.69 0.23
CA ARG A 55 -1.51 6.89 0.35
C ARG A 55 -1.15 7.82 1.52
N MET A 56 -1.88 8.92 1.71
CA MET A 56 -1.63 9.86 2.80
C MET A 56 -1.81 9.18 4.16
N GLU A 57 -2.90 8.44 4.35
CA GLU A 57 -3.14 7.71 5.60
C GLU A 57 -2.06 6.66 5.89
N LEU A 58 -1.57 5.95 4.86
CA LEU A 58 -0.47 4.98 5.00
C LEU A 58 0.87 5.65 5.40
N ILE A 59 1.12 6.87 4.91
CA ILE A 59 2.30 7.66 5.30
C ILE A 59 2.17 8.10 6.76
N ASP A 60 1.01 8.64 7.14
CA ASP A 60 0.75 9.15 8.49
C ASP A 60 0.78 8.04 9.55
N ALA A 61 0.42 6.80 9.17
CA ALA A 61 0.49 5.64 10.04
C ALA A 61 1.93 5.21 10.40
N ALA A 62 2.95 5.73 9.72
CA ALA A 62 4.37 5.53 10.03
C ALA A 62 4.78 4.04 10.23
N PHE A 63 4.24 3.15 9.40
CA PHE A 63 4.53 1.71 9.50
C PHE A 63 6.02 1.43 9.25
N PRO A 64 6.75 0.78 10.17
CA PRO A 64 8.19 0.59 10.06
C PRO A 64 8.60 -0.35 8.91
N LEU A 65 7.69 -1.22 8.46
CA LEU A 65 7.94 -2.14 7.34
C LEU A 65 7.60 -1.53 5.98
N LEU A 66 6.87 -0.42 5.93
CA LEU A 66 6.47 0.22 4.67
C LEU A 66 7.57 1.16 4.18
N GLN A 67 8.34 0.72 3.19
CA GLN A 67 9.50 1.47 2.67
C GLN A 67 9.16 2.36 1.47
N GLY A 68 7.97 2.22 0.89
CA GLY A 68 7.55 3.05 -0.22
C GLY A 68 6.11 2.79 -0.64
N ILE A 69 5.54 3.78 -1.32
CA ILE A 69 4.22 3.70 -1.94
C ILE A 69 4.35 4.28 -3.36
N ALA A 70 3.91 3.51 -4.36
CA ALA A 70 3.70 4.01 -5.71
C ALA A 70 2.19 4.06 -6.00
N LEU A 71 1.78 5.05 -6.79
CA LEU A 71 0.42 5.18 -7.28
C LEU A 71 0.44 4.96 -8.80
N ASP A 72 -0.42 4.09 -9.27
CA ASP A 72 -0.70 3.91 -10.69
C ASP A 72 -2.21 4.08 -10.93
N PHE A 73 -2.56 4.46 -12.16
CA PHE A 73 -3.96 4.62 -12.56
C PHE A 73 -4.22 3.84 -13.85
N GLU A 74 -5.30 3.07 -13.90
CA GLU A 74 -5.81 2.52 -15.14
C GLU A 74 -6.62 3.60 -15.89
N GLY A 75 -6.16 3.96 -17.08
CA GLY A 75 -6.78 4.98 -17.94
C GLY A 75 -5.88 5.48 -19.05
#